data_AF-A0A5M6CXA7-F1
#
_entry.id   AF-A0A5M6CXA7-F1
#
_cell.length_a   1.000
_cell.length_b   1.000
_cell.length_c   1.000
_cell.angle_alpha   90.00
_cell.angle_beta   90.00
_cell.angle_gamma   90.00
#
_symmetry.space_group_name_H-M   'P 1'
#
loop_
_entity.id
_entity.type
_entity.pdbx_description
1 polymer ?
#
loop_
_entity_poly.entity_id
_entity_poly.type
_entity_poly.pdbx_seq_one_letter_code
_entity_poly.pdbx_strand_id
1 'polypeptide(L)'
;MKSSNHTIPTEINDSLKQFILNAIRISNVYMVFYTPIANSSLKLLTLVVAKDTDGDTLAGLHSQIKVLDALTRHDTLISVNYHTVAPHHSQLHFSFLQLHLQPCFIVYADQPKRWNSLFQNFYGNDKQKASALFANHIKAVEHRVKEAVVMLVEPLVKQQLYQAAHIALLETFSYYIDVLKNILLPKSVHQDFNEQEFTGFVDVYYPELSKNLKRIAKIKTVSFNDQSEYLIRHSHESLIEKITKRVVELQTGCFKSLNKFYIKRLESQVPYTVREESVLLKQLVSFLTNCYKIDAVYLLSTNRSIKPDSDNTYKFNLLLIAPALRIQQHDVLAHKVSHYFKGRVEVFCVIHTLEWLQNNCNRFQLFFKEFIIPQNLLHLRNNLTINDNVLKTNSTLDIKQLQKQYWNERLTYVSPWFIAFQQKNLVYQSGHILLLKSMFQHLVLGLLYQKVQYVPAMYSCKYLMQLLEAFLPEVYDVCVQTDDVKQILDLLNTSMSFYPRSDGGLPTHNQLDFTKALCLCEKLYNHAAT
;
A
#
# COMPACT_ATOMS: atom_id res chain seq x y z
N MET A 1 -34.11 -0.81 4.58
CA MET A 1 -32.76 -0.89 5.20
C MET A 1 -31.73 -0.72 4.10
N LYS A 2 -30.95 0.37 4.09
CA LYS A 2 -29.87 0.59 3.10
C LYS A 2 -28.72 -0.36 3.45
N SER A 3 -28.24 -1.16 2.49
CA SER A 3 -27.08 -2.03 2.68
C SER A 3 -25.85 -1.17 2.97
N SER A 4 -25.34 -1.24 4.19
CA SER A 4 -24.18 -0.50 4.61
C SER A 4 -22.89 -1.20 4.17
N ASN A 5 -22.27 -0.69 3.11
CA ASN A 5 -20.89 -1.04 2.76
C ASN A 5 -19.95 -0.37 3.76
N HIS A 6 -19.74 -1.00 4.91
CA HIS A 6 -18.70 -0.61 5.87
C HIS A 6 -17.47 -1.48 5.65
N THR A 7 -16.33 -0.86 5.40
CA THR A 7 -15.02 -1.52 5.43
C THR A 7 -14.27 -0.99 6.64
N ILE A 8 -14.63 -1.48 7.83
CA ILE A 8 -13.90 -1.19 9.07
C ILE A 8 -12.66 -2.10 9.08
N PRO A 9 -11.43 -1.55 9.05
CA PRO A 9 -10.22 -2.35 9.19
C PRO A 9 -10.25 -3.18 10.48
N THR A 10 -9.73 -4.41 10.42
CA THR A 10 -9.65 -5.32 11.58
C THR A 10 -8.81 -4.74 12.72
N GLU A 11 -7.90 -3.83 12.40
CA GLU A 11 -6.99 -3.11 13.30
C GLU A 11 -7.68 -2.08 14.20
N ILE A 12 -8.94 -1.70 13.92
CA ILE A 12 -9.71 -0.77 14.76
C ILE A 12 -10.25 -1.51 15.99
N ASN A 13 -9.98 -0.99 17.18
CA ASN A 13 -10.47 -1.58 18.43
C ASN A 13 -12.00 -1.46 18.56
N ASP A 14 -12.62 -2.36 19.33
CA ASP A 14 -14.09 -2.46 19.36
C ASP A 14 -14.78 -1.23 19.96
N SER A 15 -14.14 -0.52 20.89
CA SER A 15 -14.67 0.72 21.43
C SER A 15 -14.77 1.83 20.36
N LEU A 16 -13.77 1.95 19.50
CA LEU A 16 -13.77 2.89 18.38
C LEU A 16 -14.72 2.42 17.26
N LYS A 17 -14.86 1.10 17.03
CA LYS A 17 -15.88 0.57 16.11
C LYS A 17 -17.29 0.97 16.54
N GLN A 18 -17.63 0.79 17.82
CA GLN A 18 -18.95 1.18 18.34
C GLN A 18 -19.19 2.68 18.22
N PHE A 19 -18.17 3.49 18.53
CA PHE A 19 -18.24 4.94 18.30
C PHE A 19 -18.52 5.27 16.82
N ILE A 20 -17.79 4.67 15.87
CA ILE A 20 -17.99 4.89 14.43
C ILE A 20 -19.42 4.50 14.01
N LEU A 21 -19.91 3.34 14.45
CA LEU A 21 -21.26 2.88 14.13
C LEU A 21 -22.34 3.83 14.67
N ASN A 22 -22.15 4.37 15.87
CA ASN A 22 -23.05 5.37 16.46
C ASN A 22 -22.98 6.70 15.71
N ALA A 23 -21.78 7.16 15.35
CA ALA A 23 -21.60 8.39 14.58
C ALA A 23 -22.26 8.30 13.19
N ILE A 24 -22.17 7.15 12.52
CA ILE A 24 -22.81 6.95 11.20
C ILE A 24 -24.34 6.95 11.29
N ARG A 25 -24.93 6.53 12.42
CA ARG A 25 -26.39 6.56 12.61
C ARG A 25 -26.94 7.97 12.68
N ILE A 26 -26.11 8.97 12.96
CA ILE A 26 -26.48 10.37 12.88
C ILE A 26 -26.57 10.74 11.40
N SER A 27 -27.78 11.10 10.95
CA SER A 27 -28.18 11.25 9.53
C SER A 27 -27.38 12.26 8.68
N ASN A 28 -26.40 12.94 9.28
CA ASN A 28 -25.62 14.00 8.68
C ASN A 28 -24.12 13.68 8.54
N VAL A 29 -23.65 12.49 8.95
CA VAL A 29 -22.28 12.04 8.64
C VAL A 29 -22.22 11.47 7.22
N TYR A 30 -21.43 12.09 6.36
CA TYR A 30 -21.26 11.69 4.95
C TYR A 30 -20.10 10.71 4.77
N MET A 31 -18.98 10.91 5.47
CA MET A 31 -17.82 10.04 5.33
C MET A 31 -17.10 9.87 6.67
N VAL A 32 -16.44 8.72 6.81
CA VAL A 32 -15.53 8.42 7.91
C VAL A 32 -14.23 7.90 7.33
N PHE A 33 -13.12 8.54 7.68
CA PHE A 33 -11.77 8.14 7.29
C PHE A 33 -10.98 7.70 8.50
N TYR A 34 -10.19 6.65 8.32
CA TYR A 34 -9.18 6.22 9.29
C TYR A 34 -7.80 6.29 8.66
N THR A 35 -6.87 6.98 9.33
CA THR A 35 -5.52 7.23 8.82
C THR A 35 -4.49 7.02 9.93
N PRO A 36 -3.65 5.97 9.86
CA PRO A 36 -2.46 5.88 10.70
C PRO A 36 -1.41 6.90 10.27
N ILE A 37 -0.78 7.59 11.22
CA ILE A 37 0.25 8.59 10.92
C ILE A 37 1.62 7.92 10.85
N ALA A 38 2.30 8.06 9.72
CA ALA A 38 3.65 7.52 9.54
C ALA A 38 4.63 8.08 10.59
N ASN A 39 5.47 7.20 11.14
CA ASN A 39 6.47 7.52 12.17
C ASN A 39 5.89 8.09 13.48
N SER A 40 4.61 7.87 13.76
CA SER A 40 3.96 8.20 15.03
C SER A 40 3.07 7.03 15.45
N SER A 41 2.86 6.84 16.75
CA SER A 41 1.82 5.93 17.26
C SER A 41 0.41 6.50 17.04
N LEU A 42 0.29 7.78 16.67
CA LEU A 42 -0.97 8.48 16.52
C LEU A 42 -1.80 7.94 15.36
N LYS A 43 -3.08 7.70 15.63
CA LYS A 43 -4.10 7.39 14.63
C LYS A 43 -5.06 8.56 14.51
N LEU A 44 -5.55 8.82 13.30
CA LEU A 44 -6.52 9.87 13.02
C LEU A 44 -7.82 9.24 12.48
N LEU A 45 -8.94 9.56 13.13
CA LEU A 45 -10.28 9.31 12.61
C LEU A 45 -10.89 10.66 12.20
N THR A 46 -11.29 10.79 10.94
CA THR A 46 -11.93 12.01 10.44
C THR A 46 -13.37 11.74 10.04
N LEU A 47 -14.30 12.38 10.73
CA LEU A 47 -15.71 12.41 10.42
C LEU A 47 -16.00 13.61 9.53
N VAL A 48 -16.68 13.39 8.40
CA VAL A 48 -17.15 14.47 7.53
C VAL A 48 -18.65 14.58 7.64
N VAL A 49 -19.10 15.75 8.09
CA VAL A 49 -20.52 16.05 8.24
C VAL A 49 -21.02 16.97 7.12
N ALA A 50 -22.33 16.92 6.91
CA ALA A 50 -23.05 17.77 6.00
C ALA A 50 -22.89 19.26 6.36
N LYS A 51 -22.86 20.14 5.36
CA LYS A 51 -22.74 21.59 5.60
C LYS A 51 -23.96 22.16 6.33
N ASP A 52 -25.11 21.56 6.11
CA ASP A 52 -26.43 21.88 6.66
C ASP A 52 -26.76 21.12 7.95
N THR A 53 -25.76 20.47 8.56
CA THR A 53 -25.92 19.84 9.89
C THR A 53 -26.33 20.91 10.90
N ASP A 54 -27.46 20.70 11.59
CA ASP A 54 -27.90 21.61 12.64
C ASP A 54 -26.93 21.66 13.84
N GLY A 55 -26.98 22.76 14.58
CA GLY A 55 -26.07 23.00 15.70
C GLY A 55 -26.21 22.00 16.84
N ASP A 56 -27.42 21.47 17.06
CA ASP A 56 -27.71 20.54 18.16
C ASP A 56 -27.16 19.14 17.87
N THR A 57 -27.28 18.67 16.63
CA THR A 57 -26.69 17.42 16.14
C THR A 57 -25.18 17.49 16.20
N LEU A 58 -24.61 18.64 15.86
CA LEU A 58 -23.19 18.86 15.94
C LEU A 58 -22.69 18.93 17.38
N ALA A 59 -23.40 19.63 18.26
CA ALA A 59 -23.12 19.66 19.69
C ALA A 59 -23.26 18.26 20.32
N GLY A 60 -24.23 17.46 19.86
CA GLY A 60 -24.39 16.05 20.21
C GLY A 60 -23.18 15.20 19.77
N LEU A 61 -22.67 15.42 18.57
CA LEU A 61 -21.47 14.74 18.07
C LEU A 61 -20.21 15.18 18.84
N HIS A 62 -20.02 16.48 19.06
CA HIS A 62 -18.88 17.02 19.80
C HIS A 62 -18.92 16.65 21.29
N SER A 63 -20.09 16.59 21.92
CA SER A 63 -20.22 16.15 23.32
C SER A 63 -19.86 14.66 23.50
N GLN A 64 -20.03 13.85 22.44
CA GLN A 64 -19.54 12.47 22.40
C GLN A 64 -18.03 12.39 22.08
N ILE A 65 -17.43 13.47 21.57
CA ILE A 65 -16.03 13.57 21.16
C ILE A 65 -15.34 14.68 21.96
N LYS A 66 -15.00 14.39 23.22
CA LYS A 66 -13.99 15.18 23.92
C LYS A 66 -12.63 14.71 23.44
N VAL A 67 -11.94 15.51 22.62
CA VAL A 67 -10.74 15.08 21.85
C VAL A 67 -9.68 14.43 22.73
N LEU A 68 -9.36 15.01 23.88
CA LEU A 68 -8.40 14.45 24.83
C LEU A 68 -8.89 13.15 25.49
N ASP A 69 -10.18 13.04 25.78
CA ASP A 69 -10.76 11.82 26.34
C ASP A 69 -10.80 10.71 25.29
N ALA A 70 -11.11 11.06 24.04
CA ALA A 70 -11.11 10.13 22.91
C ALA A 70 -9.69 9.63 22.59
N LEU A 71 -8.70 10.52 22.63
CA LEU A 71 -7.28 10.17 22.50
C LEU A 71 -6.87 9.18 23.60
N THR A 72 -7.29 9.43 24.85
CA THR A 72 -7.00 8.55 25.99
C THR A 72 -7.73 7.20 25.89
N ARG A 73 -9.00 7.19 25.46
CA ARG A 73 -9.85 5.98 25.42
C ARG A 73 -9.60 5.10 24.20
N HIS A 74 -9.23 5.69 23.06
CA HIS A 74 -9.15 5.01 21.78
C HIS A 74 -7.76 5.04 21.14
N ASP A 75 -6.79 5.74 21.75
CA ASP A 75 -5.47 6.00 21.15
C ASP A 75 -5.59 6.61 19.74
N THR A 76 -6.63 7.42 19.53
CA THR A 76 -7.02 7.95 18.23
C THR A 76 -7.49 9.38 18.37
N LEU A 77 -6.90 10.28 17.59
CA LEU A 77 -7.36 11.65 17.45
C LEU A 77 -8.60 11.65 16.55
N ILE A 78 -9.74 12.14 17.06
CA ILE A 78 -10.98 12.21 16.30
C ILE A 78 -11.23 13.66 15.90
N SER A 79 -11.40 13.90 14.60
CA SER A 79 -11.71 15.23 14.05
C SER A 79 -13.04 15.22 13.31
N VAL A 80 -13.87 16.24 13.58
CA VAL A 80 -15.12 16.48 12.87
C VAL A 80 -14.89 17.64 11.92
N ASN A 81 -15.11 17.41 10.62
CA ASN A 81 -14.88 18.39 9.57
C ASN A 81 -16.15 18.58 8.72
N TYR A 82 -16.33 19.78 8.19
CA TYR A 82 -17.39 20.08 7.24
C TYR A 82 -16.89 20.04 5.82
N HIS A 83 -17.74 19.57 4.92
CA HIS A 83 -17.56 19.78 3.49
C HIS A 83 -18.20 21.11 3.05
N THR A 84 -17.46 22.22 3.19
CA THR A 84 -17.88 23.53 2.70
C THR A 84 -17.26 23.81 1.33
N VAL A 85 -18.09 23.84 0.27
CA VAL A 85 -17.70 24.25 -1.10
C VAL A 85 -17.65 25.78 -1.24
N ALA A 86 -17.27 26.49 -0.18
CA ALA A 86 -16.94 27.91 -0.32
C ALA A 86 -15.57 27.99 -1.04
N PRO A 87 -15.38 28.90 -2.01
CA PRO A 87 -14.22 28.89 -2.91
C PRO A 87 -12.85 28.98 -2.23
N HIS A 88 -12.78 29.20 -0.91
CA HIS A 88 -11.53 29.39 -0.19
C HIS A 88 -11.36 28.56 1.10
N HIS A 89 -12.38 27.89 1.64
CA HIS A 89 -12.29 27.31 3.00
C HIS A 89 -13.14 26.03 3.16
N SER A 90 -12.56 24.87 2.79
CA SER A 90 -13.04 23.55 3.24
C SER A 90 -12.17 23.10 4.42
N GLN A 91 -12.78 22.87 5.59
CA GLN A 91 -12.04 22.39 6.77
C GLN A 91 -11.47 20.99 6.54
N LEU A 92 -12.18 20.16 5.76
CA LEU A 92 -11.72 18.84 5.36
C LEU A 92 -10.43 18.93 4.54
N HIS A 93 -10.43 19.72 3.47
CA HIS A 93 -9.22 19.89 2.64
C HIS A 93 -8.09 20.51 3.46
N PHE A 94 -8.41 21.49 4.31
CA PHE A 94 -7.40 22.15 5.13
C PHE A 94 -6.74 21.19 6.12
N SER A 95 -7.50 20.32 6.78
CA SER A 95 -6.96 19.32 7.72
C SER A 95 -6.01 18.33 7.04
N PHE A 96 -6.38 17.79 5.87
CA PHE A 96 -5.51 16.85 5.15
C PHE A 96 -4.33 17.54 4.46
N LEU A 97 -4.51 18.78 3.94
CA LEU A 97 -3.42 19.60 3.41
C LEU A 97 -2.42 19.96 4.51
N GLN A 98 -2.88 20.39 5.68
CA GLN A 98 -2.02 20.73 6.82
C GLN A 98 -1.15 19.54 7.26
N LEU A 99 -1.77 18.36 7.39
CA LEU A 99 -1.09 17.16 7.84
C LEU A 99 -0.35 16.42 6.71
N HIS A 100 -0.56 16.86 5.46
CA HIS A 100 -0.13 16.21 4.22
C HIS A 100 -0.57 14.74 4.10
N LEU A 101 -1.60 14.33 4.84
CA LEU A 101 -2.04 12.94 4.88
C LEU A 101 -2.88 12.61 3.64
N GLN A 102 -2.56 11.49 2.97
CA GLN A 102 -3.55 10.81 2.13
C GLN A 102 -4.42 9.95 3.06
N PRO A 103 -5.76 9.98 2.93
CA PRO A 103 -6.59 9.06 3.70
C PRO A 103 -6.23 7.62 3.30
N CYS A 104 -5.81 6.80 4.26
CA CYS A 104 -5.43 5.42 3.99
C CYS A 104 -6.65 4.51 3.83
N PHE A 105 -7.69 4.72 4.65
CA PHE A 105 -8.87 3.86 4.68
C PHE A 105 -10.17 4.67 4.75
N ILE A 106 -11.09 4.38 3.81
CA ILE A 106 -12.47 4.85 3.87
C ILE A 106 -13.25 3.82 4.67
N VAL A 107 -13.66 4.20 5.87
CA VAL A 107 -14.45 3.33 6.76
C VAL A 107 -15.92 3.38 6.36
N TYR A 108 -16.38 4.57 5.95
CA TYR A 108 -17.75 4.80 5.50
C TYR A 108 -17.81 5.95 4.51
N ALA A 109 -18.64 5.80 3.50
CA ALA A 109 -19.12 6.88 2.65
C ALA A 109 -20.59 6.60 2.32
N ASP A 110 -21.45 7.59 2.54
CA ASP A 110 -22.88 7.47 2.25
C ASP A 110 -23.14 7.31 0.74
N GLN A 111 -22.25 7.87 -0.10
CA GLN A 111 -22.24 7.73 -1.55
C GLN A 111 -20.80 7.51 -2.08
N PRO A 112 -20.53 6.43 -2.83
CA PRO A 112 -19.20 6.17 -3.42
C PRO A 112 -18.69 7.30 -4.34
N LYS A 113 -19.60 8.02 -5.01
CA LYS A 113 -19.25 9.14 -5.90
C LYS A 113 -18.66 10.33 -5.15
N ARG A 114 -19.09 10.60 -3.90
CA ARG A 114 -18.60 11.74 -3.11
C ARG A 114 -17.13 11.60 -2.78
N TRP A 115 -16.70 10.40 -2.41
CA TRP A 115 -15.29 10.06 -2.25
C TRP A 115 -14.47 10.40 -3.50
N ASN A 116 -14.89 9.89 -4.66
CA ASN A 116 -14.15 10.10 -5.91
C ASN A 116 -14.05 11.60 -6.27
N SER A 117 -15.13 12.38 -6.10
CA SER A 117 -15.11 13.81 -6.40
C SER A 117 -14.23 14.64 -5.46
N LEU A 118 -14.08 14.23 -4.20
CA LEU A 118 -13.37 15.00 -3.17
C LEU A 118 -11.85 14.98 -3.33
N PHE A 119 -11.29 13.88 -3.83
CA PHE A 119 -9.84 13.67 -3.84
C PHE A 119 -9.23 13.77 -5.25
N GLN A 120 -10.04 13.92 -6.31
CA GLN A 120 -9.59 13.94 -7.71
C GLN A 120 -8.70 15.13 -8.09
N ASN A 121 -8.80 16.29 -7.42
CA ASN A 121 -8.21 17.54 -7.92
C ASN A 121 -7.09 18.14 -7.05
N PHE A 122 -6.94 17.76 -5.77
CA PHE A 122 -6.12 18.53 -4.83
C PHE A 122 -4.90 17.80 -4.24
N TYR A 123 -4.81 16.47 -4.33
CA TYR A 123 -3.64 15.71 -3.89
C TYR A 123 -2.60 15.64 -5.01
N GLY A 124 -2.12 16.81 -5.43
CA GLY A 124 -1.00 16.90 -6.35
C GLY A 124 0.20 16.19 -5.73
N ASN A 125 0.61 15.08 -6.33
CA ASN A 125 1.76 14.26 -5.92
C ASN A 125 3.13 14.98 -6.03
N ASP A 126 3.14 16.31 -6.20
CA ASP A 126 4.33 17.11 -6.35
C ASP A 126 4.89 17.50 -4.98
N LYS A 127 5.63 16.54 -4.41
CA LYS A 127 6.36 16.71 -3.13
C LYS A 127 7.33 17.90 -3.18
N GLN A 128 7.88 18.23 -4.36
CA GLN A 128 8.80 19.35 -4.50
C GLN A 128 8.07 20.67 -4.33
N LYS A 129 6.89 20.82 -4.95
CA LYS A 129 6.03 21.98 -4.77
C LYS A 129 5.56 22.13 -3.31
N ALA A 130 5.15 21.03 -2.66
CA ALA A 130 4.73 21.05 -1.26
C ALA A 130 5.88 21.40 -0.30
N SER A 131 7.09 20.88 -0.56
CA SER A 131 8.30 21.22 0.19
C SER A 131 8.67 22.71 0.03
N ALA A 132 8.64 23.22 -1.21
CA ALA A 132 8.94 24.63 -1.49
C ALA A 132 7.92 25.58 -0.85
N LEU A 133 6.63 25.26 -0.92
CA LEU A 133 5.56 26.05 -0.27
C LEU A 133 5.77 26.11 1.25
N PHE A 134 6.11 24.99 1.87
CA PHE A 134 6.34 24.94 3.31
C PHE A 134 7.60 25.70 3.74
N ALA A 135 8.70 25.55 3.00
CA ALA A 135 9.91 26.32 3.23
C ALA A 135 9.66 27.84 3.12
N ASN A 136 8.86 28.26 2.15
CA ASN A 136 8.45 29.66 2.00
C ASN A 136 7.54 30.13 3.15
N HIS A 137 6.62 29.30 3.61
CA HIS A 137 5.78 29.60 4.77
C HIS A 137 6.62 29.78 6.04
N ILE A 138 7.56 28.87 6.32
CA ILE A 138 8.49 29.01 7.45
C ILE A 138 9.27 30.31 7.36
N LYS A 139 9.85 30.64 6.19
CA LYS A 139 10.57 31.90 5.98
C LYS A 139 9.71 33.13 6.24
N ALA A 140 8.44 33.11 5.82
CA ALA A 140 7.51 34.20 6.07
C ALA A 140 7.20 34.36 7.58
N VAL A 141 7.08 33.26 8.33
CA VAL A 141 6.88 33.32 9.79
C VAL A 141 8.16 33.77 10.50
N GLU A 142 9.34 33.31 10.07
CA GLU A 142 10.63 33.81 10.56
C GLU A 142 10.78 35.33 10.35
N HIS A 143 10.30 35.84 9.21
CA HIS A 143 10.26 37.28 8.94
C HIS A 143 9.35 38.02 9.93
N ARG A 144 8.13 37.53 10.16
CA ARG A 144 7.18 38.12 11.12
C ARG A 144 7.72 38.15 12.55
N VAL A 145 8.43 37.11 12.95
CA VAL A 145 9.11 37.07 14.25
C VAL A 145 10.15 38.19 14.35
N LYS A 146 10.99 38.37 13.32
CA LYS A 146 11.97 39.48 13.28
C LYS A 146 11.29 40.84 13.30
N GLU A 147 10.24 41.03 12.52
CA GLU A 147 9.44 42.25 12.52
C GLU A 147 8.83 42.52 13.91
N ALA A 148 8.29 41.50 14.58
CA ALA A 148 7.74 41.64 15.93
C ALA A 148 8.82 42.08 16.93
N VAL A 149 10.04 41.54 16.83
CA VAL A 149 11.16 42.00 17.67
C VAL A 149 11.50 43.47 17.39
N VAL A 150 11.62 43.88 16.13
CA VAL A 150 11.96 45.26 15.74
C VAL A 150 10.85 46.26 16.10
N MET A 151 9.58 45.87 15.94
CA MET A 151 8.43 46.76 16.10
C MET A 151 7.88 46.80 17.52
N LEU A 152 8.09 45.73 18.31
CA LEU A 152 7.54 45.63 19.67
C LEU A 152 8.64 45.63 20.73
N VAL A 153 9.69 44.82 20.56
CA VAL A 153 10.72 44.65 21.61
C VAL A 153 11.70 45.82 21.62
N GLU A 154 12.31 46.17 20.48
CA GLU A 154 13.31 47.24 20.41
C GLU A 154 12.79 48.62 20.89
N PRO A 155 11.56 49.06 20.56
CA PRO A 155 11.04 50.33 21.04
C PRO A 155 10.82 50.32 22.56
N LEU A 156 10.35 49.21 23.13
CA LEU A 156 10.18 49.05 24.58
C LEU A 156 11.54 49.09 25.30
N VAL A 157 12.58 48.50 24.72
CA VAL A 157 13.96 48.59 25.23
C VAL A 157 14.46 50.04 25.21
N LYS A 158 14.26 50.76 24.10
CA LYS A 158 14.62 52.19 23.98
C LYS A 158 13.90 53.07 25.00
N GLN A 159 12.65 52.72 25.33
CA GLN A 159 11.84 53.38 26.35
C GLN A 159 12.12 52.89 27.78
N GLN A 160 13.10 51.98 27.97
CA GLN A 160 13.47 51.38 29.25
C GLN A 160 12.32 50.57 29.92
N LEU A 161 11.32 50.17 29.15
CA LEU A 161 10.20 49.32 29.58
C LEU A 161 10.57 47.83 29.49
N TYR A 162 11.61 47.44 30.21
CA TYR A 162 12.28 46.14 30.06
C TYR A 162 11.40 44.93 30.39
N GLN A 163 10.51 45.03 31.37
CA GLN A 163 9.58 43.94 31.69
C GLN A 163 8.59 43.71 30.55
N ALA A 164 8.06 44.79 29.97
CA ALA A 164 7.18 44.72 28.80
C ALA A 164 7.92 44.18 27.57
N ALA A 165 9.17 44.62 27.35
CA ALA A 165 10.03 44.10 26.28
C ALA A 165 10.28 42.60 26.42
N HIS A 166 10.53 42.11 27.64
CA HIS A 166 10.72 40.71 27.92
C HIS A 166 9.45 39.88 27.65
N ILE A 167 8.28 40.35 28.10
CA ILE A 167 7.00 39.69 27.82
C ILE A 167 6.75 39.63 26.32
N ALA A 168 6.91 40.75 25.61
CA ALA A 168 6.72 40.80 24.16
C ALA A 168 7.68 39.86 23.41
N LEU A 169 8.93 39.75 23.87
CA LEU A 169 9.92 38.84 23.30
C LEU A 169 9.51 37.37 23.51
N LEU A 170 9.05 36.98 24.70
CA LEU A 170 8.59 35.62 24.96
C LEU A 170 7.32 35.26 24.18
N GLU A 171 6.43 36.24 23.96
CA GLU A 171 5.23 36.06 23.15
C GLU A 171 5.55 35.72 21.69
N THR A 172 6.73 36.04 21.18
CA THR A 172 7.13 35.63 19.84
C THR A 172 7.20 34.10 19.68
N PHE A 173 7.31 33.32 20.76
CA PHE A 173 7.23 31.85 20.68
C PHE A 173 5.86 31.34 20.22
N SER A 174 4.79 32.13 20.38
CA SER A 174 3.44 31.79 19.88
C SER A 174 3.45 31.49 18.37
N TYR A 175 4.21 32.25 17.58
CA TYR A 175 4.36 32.00 16.13
C TYR A 175 4.86 30.59 15.82
N TYR A 176 5.83 30.08 16.60
CA TYR A 176 6.31 28.71 16.42
C TYR A 176 5.26 27.68 16.84
N ILE A 177 4.58 27.90 17.97
CA ILE A 177 3.52 27.01 18.46
C ILE A 177 2.37 26.93 17.46
N ASP A 178 1.96 28.04 16.87
CA ASP A 178 0.91 28.09 15.86
C ASP A 178 1.29 27.32 14.60
N VAL A 179 2.52 27.50 14.10
CA VAL A 179 3.02 26.72 12.96
C VAL A 179 3.06 25.23 13.31
N LEU A 180 3.49 24.88 14.52
CA LEU A 180 3.53 23.50 14.99
C LEU A 180 2.13 22.88 15.07
N LYS A 181 1.14 23.58 15.65
CA LYS A 181 -0.27 23.16 15.67
C LYS A 181 -0.82 22.96 14.25
N ASN A 182 -0.50 23.89 13.34
CA ASN A 182 -0.93 23.83 11.95
C ASN A 182 -0.38 22.63 11.16
N ILE A 183 0.72 21.99 11.60
CA ILE A 183 1.31 20.84 10.89
C ILE A 183 0.96 19.51 11.56
N LEU A 184 0.66 19.54 12.85
CA LEU A 184 0.44 18.33 13.66
C LEU A 184 -1.04 18.04 13.91
N LEU A 185 -1.91 19.05 13.85
CA LEU A 185 -3.33 18.93 14.18
C LEU A 185 -4.24 19.45 13.06
N PRO A 186 -5.36 18.76 12.79
CA PRO A 186 -6.48 19.33 12.03
C PRO A 186 -6.95 20.66 12.64
N LYS A 187 -7.26 21.67 11.81
CA LYS A 187 -7.75 22.96 12.32
C LYS A 187 -8.98 22.84 13.22
N SER A 188 -9.85 21.87 12.95
CA SER A 188 -11.08 21.63 13.72
C SER A 188 -10.84 21.31 15.19
N VAL A 189 -9.63 20.84 15.56
CA VAL A 189 -9.30 20.46 16.96
C VAL A 189 -8.35 21.45 17.63
N HIS A 190 -7.98 22.56 16.99
CA HIS A 190 -6.97 23.49 17.54
C HIS A 190 -7.39 24.12 18.86
N GLN A 191 -8.69 24.36 19.03
CA GLN A 191 -9.26 24.98 20.22
C GLN A 191 -9.35 24.01 21.40
N ASP A 192 -9.29 22.70 21.15
CA ASP A 192 -9.37 21.66 22.18
C ASP A 192 -8.05 21.44 22.93
N PHE A 193 -6.98 22.15 22.53
CA PHE A 193 -5.66 22.06 23.16
C PHE A 193 -5.20 23.44 23.65
N ASN A 194 -5.09 23.59 24.97
CA ASN A 194 -4.29 24.65 25.56
C ASN A 194 -2.78 24.37 25.39
N GLU A 195 -1.91 25.31 25.78
CA GLU A 195 -0.45 25.18 25.57
C GLU A 195 0.16 23.96 26.28
N GLN A 196 -0.31 23.65 27.50
CA GLN A 196 0.18 22.52 28.28
C GLN A 196 -0.27 21.18 27.68
N GLU A 197 -1.55 21.06 27.33
CA GLU A 197 -2.12 19.88 26.68
C GLU A 197 -1.45 19.62 25.33
N PHE A 198 -1.21 20.66 24.54
CA PHE A 198 -0.51 20.53 23.26
C PHE A 198 0.94 20.06 23.45
N THR A 199 1.63 20.58 24.47
CA THR A 199 2.99 20.13 24.79
C THR A 199 3.02 18.65 25.20
N GLY A 200 2.09 18.23 26.06
CA GLY A 200 1.93 16.81 26.43
C GLY A 200 1.63 15.91 25.22
N PHE A 201 0.79 16.37 24.30
CA PHE A 201 0.51 15.68 23.04
C PHE A 201 1.76 15.51 22.17
N VAL A 202 2.56 16.56 22.00
CA VAL A 202 3.82 16.50 21.24
C VAL A 202 4.82 15.56 21.93
N ASP A 203 4.90 15.56 23.25
CA ASP A 203 5.78 14.68 24.01
C ASP A 203 5.49 13.19 23.79
N VAL A 204 4.21 12.82 23.71
CA VAL A 204 3.77 11.43 23.51
C VAL A 204 3.91 11.01 22.05
N TYR A 205 3.39 11.82 21.11
CA TYR A 205 3.20 11.39 19.73
C TYR A 205 4.27 11.89 18.75
N TYR A 206 5.05 12.91 19.13
CA TYR A 206 6.08 13.54 18.30
C TYR A 206 7.35 13.90 19.12
N PRO A 207 8.00 12.89 19.75
CA PRO A 207 9.08 13.12 20.71
C PRO A 207 10.29 13.86 20.11
N GLU A 208 10.51 13.78 18.80
CA GLU A 208 11.57 14.51 18.11
C GLU A 208 11.38 16.04 18.13
N LEU A 209 10.14 16.52 18.31
CA LEU A 209 9.81 17.95 18.42
C LEU A 209 9.71 18.42 19.88
N SER A 210 9.50 17.49 20.83
CA SER A 210 9.41 17.76 22.29
C SER A 210 10.63 18.53 22.83
N LYS A 211 11.83 18.20 22.36
CA LYS A 211 13.08 18.84 22.82
C LYS A 211 13.07 20.36 22.62
N ASN A 212 12.43 20.84 21.55
CA ASN A 212 12.33 22.25 21.25
C ASN A 212 11.34 22.93 22.21
N LEU A 213 10.18 22.32 22.46
CA LEU A 213 9.20 22.83 23.42
C LEU A 213 9.77 22.90 24.84
N LYS A 214 10.51 21.89 25.28
CA LYS A 214 11.20 21.89 26.60
C LYS A 214 12.20 23.03 26.72
N ARG A 215 12.92 23.37 25.64
CA ARG A 215 13.85 24.51 25.61
C ARG A 215 13.11 25.84 25.69
N ILE A 216 11.99 25.98 24.97
CA ILE A 216 11.13 27.17 25.01
C ILE A 216 10.58 27.37 26.43
N ALA A 217 10.03 26.31 27.04
CA ALA A 217 9.52 26.35 28.40
C ALA A 217 10.59 26.82 29.40
N LYS A 218 11.81 26.28 29.29
CA LYS A 218 12.95 26.70 30.14
C LYS A 218 13.33 28.17 29.97
N ILE A 219 13.17 28.74 28.77
CA ILE A 219 13.41 30.17 28.54
C ILE A 219 12.25 31.00 29.12
N LYS A 220 10.99 30.57 28.94
CA LYS A 220 9.81 31.24 29.53
C LYS A 220 9.86 31.28 31.07
N THR A 221 10.49 30.29 31.73
CA THR A 221 10.65 30.28 33.19
C THR A 221 11.73 31.24 33.71
N VAL A 222 12.53 31.86 32.84
CA VAL A 222 13.52 32.86 33.27
C VAL A 222 12.75 34.11 33.74
N SER A 223 12.60 34.25 35.05
CA SER A 223 11.97 35.42 35.65
C SER A 223 12.92 36.62 35.58
N PHE A 224 12.50 37.68 34.90
CA PHE A 224 13.10 39.02 34.98
C PHE A 224 12.44 39.86 36.08
N ASN A 225 12.12 39.25 37.23
CA ASN A 225 11.33 39.93 38.26
C ASN A 225 12.15 40.74 39.26
N ASP A 226 13.47 40.73 39.19
CA ASP A 226 14.23 41.54 40.14
C ASP A 226 14.39 42.98 39.65
N GLN A 227 13.40 43.82 39.98
CA GLN A 227 13.46 45.28 39.78
C GLN A 227 14.72 45.90 40.41
N SER A 228 15.31 45.24 41.42
CA SER A 228 16.56 45.69 42.04
C SER A 228 17.80 45.46 41.17
N GLU A 229 17.76 44.52 40.21
CA GLU A 229 18.81 44.35 39.19
C GLU A 229 18.74 45.44 38.10
N TYR A 230 17.63 46.17 37.95
CA TYR A 230 17.44 47.23 36.93
C TYR A 230 17.87 48.63 37.38
N LEU A 231 18.04 48.84 38.69
CA LEU A 231 18.39 50.14 39.26
C LEU A 231 19.91 50.34 39.38
N ILE A 232 20.71 49.28 39.18
CA ILE A 232 22.15 49.28 39.48
C ILE A 232 22.94 48.68 38.29
N ARG A 233 23.09 49.43 37.19
CA ARG A 233 24.29 49.52 36.28
C ARG A 233 23.94 49.79 34.81
N HIS A 234 24.82 50.50 34.10
CA HIS A 234 24.84 50.66 32.63
C HIS A 234 25.00 49.34 31.81
N SER A 235 24.65 48.17 32.34
CA SER A 235 24.81 46.85 31.70
C SER A 235 23.50 46.21 31.22
N HIS A 236 22.35 46.88 31.34
CA HIS A 236 21.02 46.32 31.05
C HIS A 236 20.77 46.01 29.57
N GLU A 237 21.27 46.85 28.67
CA GLU A 237 21.22 46.64 27.23
C GLU A 237 21.85 45.27 26.87
N SER A 238 22.97 44.93 27.50
CA SER A 238 23.67 43.66 27.27
C SER A 238 22.88 42.41 27.70
N LEU A 239 21.97 42.50 28.69
CA LEU A 239 21.19 41.35 29.17
C LEU A 239 20.01 41.06 28.25
N ILE A 240 19.26 42.10 27.86
CA ILE A 240 18.17 41.94 26.90
C ILE A 240 18.71 41.55 25.53
N GLU A 241 19.81 42.15 25.06
CA GLU A 241 20.45 41.74 23.81
C GLU A 241 20.85 40.26 23.82
N LYS A 242 21.46 39.78 24.92
CA LYS A 242 21.81 38.36 25.09
C LYS A 242 20.57 37.45 25.01
N ILE A 243 19.46 37.87 25.62
CA ILE A 243 18.24 37.06 25.67
C ILE A 243 17.46 37.11 24.37
N THR A 244 17.36 38.28 23.73
CA THR A 244 16.85 38.45 22.37
C THR A 244 17.61 37.57 21.40
N LYS A 245 18.95 37.61 21.43
CA LYS A 245 19.80 36.73 20.61
C LYS A 245 19.49 35.25 20.86
N ARG A 246 19.38 34.84 22.12
CA ARG A 246 19.07 33.45 22.49
C ARG A 246 17.67 33.00 22.03
N VAL A 247 16.67 33.86 22.13
CA VAL A 247 15.29 33.59 21.66
C VAL A 247 15.28 33.42 20.15
N VAL A 248 15.89 34.35 19.41
CA VAL A 248 15.96 34.31 17.94
C VAL A 248 16.74 33.09 17.45
N GLU A 249 17.87 32.76 18.08
CA GLU A 249 18.65 31.55 17.78
C GLU A 249 17.85 30.27 18.02
N LEU A 250 17.13 30.20 19.16
CA LEU A 250 16.28 29.05 19.47
C LEU A 250 15.17 28.90 18.44
N GLN A 251 14.43 29.98 18.12
CA GLN A 251 13.35 29.95 17.12
C GLN A 251 13.85 29.52 15.75
N THR A 252 14.99 30.07 15.29
CA THR A 252 15.62 29.68 14.03
C THR A 252 15.96 28.18 14.03
N GLY A 253 16.50 27.67 15.14
CA GLY A 253 16.76 26.24 15.31
C GLY A 253 15.47 25.40 15.27
N CYS A 254 14.40 25.88 15.90
CA CYS A 254 13.09 25.22 15.93
C CYS A 254 12.48 25.13 14.52
N PHE A 255 12.52 26.21 13.75
CA PHE A 255 12.03 26.25 12.36
C PHE A 255 12.83 25.34 11.43
N LYS A 256 14.16 25.31 11.53
CA LYS A 256 15.00 24.35 10.79
C LYS A 256 14.65 22.90 11.12
N SER A 257 14.48 22.60 12.40
CA SER A 257 14.07 21.27 12.87
C SER A 257 12.71 20.87 12.31
N LEU A 258 11.76 21.81 12.28
CA LEU A 258 10.41 21.60 11.77
C LEU A 258 10.39 21.38 10.25
N ASN A 259 11.22 22.11 9.50
CA ASN A 259 11.40 21.90 8.07
C ASN A 259 11.95 20.50 7.76
N LYS A 260 12.95 20.05 8.53
CA LYS A 260 13.50 18.69 8.39
C LYS A 260 12.47 17.61 8.71
N PHE A 261 11.73 17.79 9.81
CA PHE A 261 10.63 16.91 10.19
C PHE A 261 9.59 16.79 9.07
N TYR A 262 9.17 17.93 8.53
CA TYR A 262 8.16 18.01 7.48
C TYR A 262 8.60 17.33 6.18
N ILE A 263 9.84 17.55 5.72
CA ILE A 263 10.38 16.89 4.51
C ILE A 263 10.41 15.37 4.69
N LYS A 264 10.91 14.89 5.84
CA LYS A 264 10.92 13.45 6.17
C LYS A 264 9.50 12.88 6.19
N ARG A 265 8.53 13.62 6.72
CA ARG A 265 7.11 13.25 6.73
C ARG A 265 6.56 13.13 5.31
N LEU A 266 6.78 14.11 4.44
CA LEU A 266 6.41 14.07 3.01
C LEU A 266 7.04 12.86 2.27
N GLU A 267 8.27 12.50 2.61
CA GLU A 267 8.95 11.34 2.04
C GLU A 267 8.32 10.03 2.52
N SER A 268 8.02 9.92 3.82
CA SER A 268 7.49 8.72 4.49
C SER A 268 6.02 8.38 4.20
N GLN A 269 5.22 9.31 3.67
CA GLN A 269 3.77 9.14 3.45
C GLN A 269 3.39 8.20 2.30
N VAL A 270 4.35 7.59 1.62
CA VAL A 270 4.12 6.46 0.72
C VAL A 270 5.26 5.47 0.96
N PRO A 271 5.02 4.18 1.26
CA PRO A 271 6.09 3.20 1.26
C PRO A 271 6.77 3.28 -0.10
N TYR A 272 8.06 3.64 -0.14
CA TYR A 272 8.83 3.84 -1.38
C TYR A 272 8.68 2.63 -2.34
N THR A 273 8.49 1.44 -1.75
CA THR A 273 8.22 0.15 -2.39
C THR A 273 6.89 0.07 -3.13
N VAL A 274 5.77 0.53 -2.55
CA VAL A 274 4.44 0.50 -3.20
C VAL A 274 4.38 1.50 -4.36
N ARG A 275 5.14 2.60 -4.28
CA ARG A 275 5.23 3.60 -5.35
C ARG A 275 6.04 3.09 -6.54
N GLU A 276 7.16 2.43 -6.29
CA GLU A 276 7.98 1.85 -7.36
C GLU A 276 7.22 0.73 -8.10
N GLU A 277 6.61 -0.19 -7.35
CA GLU A 277 5.79 -1.28 -7.92
C GLU A 277 4.65 -0.74 -8.78
N SER A 278 3.87 0.22 -8.26
CA SER A 278 2.74 0.81 -9.01
C SER A 278 3.18 1.62 -10.23
N VAL A 279 4.34 2.29 -10.19
CA VAL A 279 4.91 2.99 -11.35
C VAL A 279 5.39 2.01 -12.40
N LEU A 280 6.14 0.98 -12.00
CA LEU A 280 6.60 -0.08 -12.91
C LEU A 280 5.44 -0.84 -13.53
N LEU A 281 4.39 -1.14 -12.75
CA LEU A 281 3.18 -1.80 -13.26
C LEU A 281 2.47 -0.94 -14.31
N LYS A 282 2.32 0.38 -14.07
CA LYS A 282 1.74 1.30 -15.07
C LYS A 282 2.58 1.38 -16.33
N GLN A 283 3.91 1.45 -16.20
CA GLN A 283 4.82 1.45 -17.34
C GLN A 283 4.75 0.13 -18.11
N LEU A 284 4.66 -1.00 -17.41
CA LEU A 284 4.49 -2.33 -17.99
C LEU A 284 3.20 -2.43 -18.80
N VAL A 285 2.07 -1.99 -18.25
CA VAL A 285 0.77 -1.99 -18.96
C VAL A 285 0.84 -1.11 -20.21
N SER A 286 1.46 0.07 -20.11
CA SER A 286 1.68 0.95 -21.27
C SER A 286 2.55 0.28 -22.34
N PHE A 287 3.67 -0.34 -21.93
CA PHE A 287 4.53 -1.10 -22.84
C PHE A 287 3.76 -2.22 -23.55
N LEU A 288 3.01 -3.04 -22.79
CA LEU A 288 2.25 -4.17 -23.33
C LEU A 288 1.18 -3.72 -24.33
N THR A 289 0.42 -2.67 -24.00
CA THR A 289 -0.66 -2.15 -24.86
C THR A 289 -0.15 -1.40 -26.10
N ASN A 290 1.06 -0.84 -26.05
CA ASN A 290 1.72 -0.23 -27.22
C ASN A 290 2.34 -1.28 -28.15
N CYS A 291 2.92 -2.34 -27.59
CA CYS A 291 3.60 -3.38 -28.38
C CYS A 291 2.67 -4.46 -28.92
N TYR A 292 1.54 -4.71 -28.24
CA TYR A 292 0.62 -5.77 -28.57
C TYR A 292 -0.82 -5.26 -28.61
N LYS A 293 -1.63 -5.82 -29.51
CA LYS A 293 -3.06 -5.59 -29.53
C LYS A 293 -3.69 -6.34 -28.36
N ILE A 294 -3.93 -5.64 -27.25
CA ILE A 294 -4.50 -6.19 -26.02
C ILE A 294 -5.87 -5.56 -25.79
N ASP A 295 -6.85 -6.39 -25.49
CA ASP A 295 -8.22 -5.98 -25.20
C ASP A 295 -8.43 -5.78 -23.68
N ALA A 296 -7.79 -6.58 -22.82
CA ALA A 296 -7.76 -6.35 -21.37
C ALA A 296 -6.49 -6.89 -20.68
N VAL A 297 -6.11 -6.27 -19.56
CA VAL A 297 -5.03 -6.71 -18.68
C VAL A 297 -5.54 -6.80 -17.26
N TYR A 298 -5.36 -7.96 -16.63
CA TYR A 298 -5.65 -8.19 -15.21
C TYR A 298 -4.37 -8.54 -14.44
N LEU A 299 -4.25 -8.02 -13.22
CA LEU A 299 -3.22 -8.42 -12.27
C LEU A 299 -3.67 -9.67 -11.51
N LEU A 300 -2.86 -10.72 -11.54
CA LEU A 300 -3.13 -11.96 -10.80
C LEU A 300 -2.44 -11.94 -9.44
N SER A 301 -1.15 -11.61 -9.42
CA SER A 301 -0.34 -11.48 -8.19
C SER A 301 0.97 -10.76 -8.47
N THR A 302 1.63 -10.30 -7.40
CA THR A 302 2.94 -9.66 -7.45
C THR A 302 3.92 -10.35 -6.50
N ASN A 303 5.09 -10.70 -7.02
CA ASN A 303 6.18 -11.30 -6.24
C ASN A 303 7.40 -10.38 -6.30
N ARG A 304 8.06 -10.18 -5.15
CA ARG A 304 9.27 -9.36 -5.07
C ARG A 304 10.46 -10.24 -4.74
N SER A 305 11.53 -10.13 -5.54
CA SER A 305 12.84 -10.67 -5.15
C SER A 305 13.73 -9.51 -4.72
N ILE A 306 14.20 -9.57 -3.47
CA ILE A 306 15.16 -8.61 -2.93
C ILE A 306 16.53 -9.25 -3.07
N LYS A 307 17.36 -8.72 -3.98
CA LYS A 307 18.76 -9.12 -4.09
C LYS A 307 19.60 -8.12 -3.29
N PRO A 308 20.53 -8.59 -2.43
CA PRO A 308 21.29 -7.72 -1.53
C PRO A 308 22.19 -6.69 -2.24
N ASP A 309 22.55 -6.93 -3.52
CA ASP A 309 23.50 -6.10 -4.28
C ASP A 309 22.96 -5.60 -5.65
N SER A 310 21.65 -5.65 -5.92
CA SER A 310 21.07 -5.15 -7.19
C SER A 310 19.77 -4.38 -6.99
N ASP A 311 19.35 -3.63 -8.03
CA ASP A 311 18.00 -3.09 -8.12
C ASP A 311 16.96 -4.19 -7.82
N ASN A 312 15.89 -3.82 -7.11
CA ASN A 312 14.77 -4.73 -6.84
C ASN A 312 14.20 -5.26 -8.16
N THR A 313 14.05 -6.58 -8.28
CA THR A 313 13.33 -7.18 -9.41
C THR A 313 11.89 -7.49 -8.98
N TYR A 314 10.94 -6.94 -9.73
CA TYR A 314 9.50 -7.13 -9.53
C TYR A 314 8.96 -8.14 -10.55
N LYS A 315 8.30 -9.20 -10.07
CA LYS A 315 7.62 -10.19 -10.91
C LYS A 315 6.12 -9.93 -10.87
N PHE A 316 5.55 -9.62 -12.03
CA PHE A 316 4.10 -9.41 -12.20
C PHE A 316 3.48 -10.60 -12.92
N ASN A 317 2.51 -11.24 -12.26
CA ASN A 317 1.71 -12.29 -12.87
C ASN A 317 0.45 -11.66 -13.45
N LEU A 318 0.26 -11.76 -14.76
CA LEU A 318 -0.79 -11.06 -15.51
C LEU A 318 -1.69 -12.03 -16.26
N LEU A 319 -2.97 -11.69 -16.38
CA LEU A 319 -3.88 -12.27 -17.36
C LEU A 319 -4.08 -11.26 -18.49
N LEU A 320 -3.72 -11.66 -19.70
CA LEU A 320 -3.84 -10.88 -20.92
C LEU A 320 -4.99 -11.43 -21.76
N ILE A 321 -5.94 -10.56 -22.10
CA ILE A 321 -6.99 -10.85 -23.07
C ILE A 321 -6.61 -10.17 -24.37
N ALA A 322 -6.30 -10.97 -25.39
CA ALA A 322 -5.80 -10.46 -26.66
C ALA A 322 -6.30 -11.33 -27.83
N PRO A 323 -6.66 -10.74 -28.97
CA PRO A 323 -7.25 -11.47 -30.08
C PRO A 323 -6.21 -12.27 -30.88
N ALA A 324 -4.96 -11.79 -30.94
CA ALA A 324 -3.90 -12.36 -31.77
C ALA A 324 -2.71 -12.91 -30.98
N LEU A 325 -2.60 -12.57 -29.70
CA LEU A 325 -1.51 -13.05 -28.85
C LEU A 325 -1.84 -14.46 -28.36
N ARG A 326 -0.91 -15.39 -28.53
CA ARG A 326 -1.07 -16.77 -28.06
C ARG A 326 -0.07 -17.10 -26.97
N ILE A 327 -0.39 -18.11 -26.17
CA ILE A 327 0.46 -18.51 -25.05
C ILE A 327 1.86 -18.98 -25.47
N GLN A 328 2.02 -19.52 -26.69
CA GLN A 328 3.33 -19.89 -27.23
C GLN A 328 4.28 -18.69 -27.37
N GLN A 329 3.75 -17.46 -27.39
CA GLN A 329 4.54 -16.23 -27.48
C GLN A 329 4.94 -15.68 -26.10
N HIS A 330 4.55 -16.36 -25.01
CA HIS A 330 4.85 -15.96 -23.63
C HIS A 330 6.34 -15.68 -23.41
N ASP A 331 7.22 -16.64 -23.75
CA ASP A 331 8.65 -16.51 -23.47
C ASP A 331 9.30 -15.35 -24.25
N VAL A 332 8.84 -15.10 -25.48
CA VAL A 332 9.27 -13.95 -26.28
C VAL A 332 8.80 -12.62 -25.66
N LEU A 333 7.56 -12.59 -25.16
CA LEU A 333 7.01 -11.42 -24.47
C LEU A 333 7.79 -11.14 -23.17
N ALA A 334 8.00 -12.17 -22.34
CA ALA A 334 8.72 -12.06 -21.08
C ALA A 334 10.16 -11.56 -21.30
N HIS A 335 10.85 -12.07 -22.33
CA HIS A 335 12.17 -11.60 -22.70
C HIS A 335 12.18 -10.13 -23.14
N LYS A 336 11.23 -9.70 -23.98
CA LYS A 336 11.10 -8.29 -24.40
C LYS A 336 10.83 -7.36 -23.23
N VAL A 337 9.98 -7.77 -22.28
CA VAL A 337 9.72 -7.00 -21.06
C VAL A 337 10.99 -6.88 -20.22
N SER A 338 11.63 -8.00 -19.91
CA SER A 338 12.88 -7.99 -19.12
C SER A 338 13.94 -7.07 -19.76
N HIS A 339 14.09 -7.13 -21.08
CA HIS A 339 15.02 -6.27 -21.81
C HIS A 339 14.67 -4.78 -21.71
N TYR A 340 13.41 -4.41 -21.97
CA TYR A 340 12.94 -3.03 -21.90
C TYR A 340 13.13 -2.41 -20.51
N PHE A 341 12.87 -3.18 -19.46
CA PHE A 341 13.02 -2.75 -18.07
C PHE A 341 14.40 -3.05 -17.47
N LYS A 342 15.39 -3.43 -18.29
CA LYS A 342 16.78 -3.72 -17.86
C LYS A 342 16.86 -4.73 -16.70
N GLY A 343 15.99 -5.74 -16.69
CA GLY A 343 15.94 -6.78 -15.66
C GLY A 343 15.23 -6.41 -14.36
N ARG A 344 14.68 -5.19 -14.24
CA ARG A 344 13.91 -4.76 -13.05
C ARG A 344 12.48 -5.30 -13.01
N VAL A 345 11.97 -5.75 -14.16
CA VAL A 345 10.62 -6.28 -14.29
C VAL A 345 10.68 -7.65 -14.97
N GLU A 346 10.08 -8.64 -14.31
CA GLU A 346 9.78 -9.96 -14.85
C GLU A 346 8.26 -10.12 -14.98
N VAL A 347 7.83 -10.87 -15.97
CA VAL A 347 6.41 -11.16 -16.18
C VAL A 347 6.16 -12.62 -16.41
N PHE A 348 5.05 -13.06 -15.84
CA PHE A 348 4.40 -14.31 -16.21
C PHE A 348 3.01 -13.97 -16.73
N CYS A 349 2.63 -14.52 -17.89
CA CYS A 349 1.34 -14.21 -18.50
C CYS A 349 0.50 -15.47 -18.73
N VAL A 350 -0.75 -15.41 -18.26
CA VAL A 350 -1.84 -16.21 -18.80
C VAL A 350 -2.43 -15.45 -19.97
N ILE A 351 -2.55 -16.07 -21.13
CA ILE A 351 -2.95 -15.40 -22.38
C ILE A 351 -4.16 -16.12 -22.96
N HIS A 352 -5.28 -15.40 -23.09
CA HIS A 352 -6.53 -15.91 -23.63
C HIS A 352 -7.20 -14.94 -24.60
N THR A 353 -8.16 -15.45 -25.36
CA THR A 353 -9.04 -14.64 -26.21
C THR A 353 -10.33 -14.30 -25.48
N LEU A 354 -11.05 -13.28 -25.96
CA LEU A 354 -12.39 -12.97 -25.47
C LEU A 354 -13.36 -14.15 -25.68
N GLU A 355 -13.25 -14.83 -26.81
CA GLU A 355 -14.04 -16.03 -27.13
C GLU A 355 -13.80 -17.14 -26.09
N TRP A 356 -12.54 -17.38 -25.70
CA TRP A 356 -12.24 -18.36 -24.66
C TRP A 356 -12.93 -18.01 -23.34
N LEU A 357 -12.93 -16.73 -22.95
CA LEU A 357 -13.60 -16.28 -21.73
C LEU A 357 -15.10 -16.57 -21.77
N GLN A 358 -15.74 -16.22 -22.89
CA GLN A 358 -17.18 -16.40 -23.09
C GLN A 358 -17.57 -17.88 -23.06
N ASN A 359 -16.76 -18.76 -23.66
CA ASN A 359 -17.07 -20.18 -23.76
C ASN A 359 -16.75 -20.98 -22.49
N ASN A 360 -15.79 -20.54 -21.66
CA ASN A 360 -15.27 -21.33 -20.53
C ASN A 360 -15.65 -20.81 -19.15
N CYS A 361 -16.37 -19.70 -19.08
CA CYS A 361 -16.76 -19.08 -17.82
C CYS A 361 -17.49 -20.02 -16.84
N ASN A 362 -18.43 -20.82 -17.33
CA ASN A 362 -19.17 -21.78 -16.50
C ASN A 362 -18.30 -22.94 -16.01
N ARG A 363 -17.21 -23.25 -16.73
CA ARG A 363 -16.31 -24.36 -16.42
C ARG A 363 -15.23 -23.99 -15.41
N PHE A 364 -14.87 -22.70 -15.35
CA PHE A 364 -13.76 -22.15 -14.56
C PHE A 364 -14.24 -21.03 -13.62
N GLN A 365 -15.41 -21.16 -13.03
CA GLN A 365 -16.05 -20.11 -12.24
C GLN A 365 -15.21 -19.59 -11.07
N LEU A 366 -14.48 -20.45 -10.35
CA LEU A 366 -13.60 -20.02 -9.25
C LEU A 366 -12.50 -19.11 -9.77
N PHE A 367 -11.80 -19.52 -10.84
CA PHE A 367 -10.79 -18.69 -11.49
C PHE A 367 -11.34 -17.31 -11.90
N PHE A 368 -12.54 -17.26 -12.48
CA PHE A 368 -13.15 -15.99 -12.89
C PHE A 368 -13.51 -15.11 -11.69
N LYS A 369 -14.09 -15.68 -10.63
CA LYS A 369 -14.47 -14.96 -9.41
C LYS A 369 -13.28 -14.39 -8.65
N GLU A 370 -12.15 -15.07 -8.71
CA GLU A 370 -10.94 -14.66 -8.00
C GLU A 370 -10.13 -13.64 -8.79
N PHE A 371 -9.96 -13.87 -10.10
CA PHE A 371 -8.98 -13.12 -10.89
C PHE A 371 -9.60 -12.11 -11.87
N ILE A 372 -10.82 -12.34 -12.36
CA ILE A 372 -11.48 -11.50 -13.36
C ILE A 372 -12.51 -10.60 -12.67
N ILE A 373 -12.00 -9.72 -11.81
CA ILE A 373 -12.78 -8.77 -11.02
C ILE A 373 -12.30 -7.32 -11.25
N PRO A 374 -13.14 -6.30 -11.00
CA PRO A 374 -12.78 -4.89 -11.23
C PRO A 374 -11.51 -4.44 -10.50
N GLN A 375 -11.23 -5.01 -9.33
CA GLN A 375 -10.06 -4.68 -8.50
C GLN A 375 -8.74 -5.08 -9.18
N ASN A 376 -8.77 -6.15 -9.98
CA ASN A 376 -7.59 -6.68 -10.66
C ASN A 376 -7.40 -6.06 -12.05
N LEU A 377 -8.38 -5.31 -12.56
CA LEU A 377 -8.35 -4.75 -13.90
C LEU A 377 -7.36 -3.59 -14.01
N LEU A 378 -6.33 -3.74 -14.84
CA LEU A 378 -5.31 -2.72 -15.10
C LEU A 378 -5.55 -1.95 -16.41
N HIS A 379 -6.13 -2.60 -17.40
CA HIS A 379 -6.45 -2.01 -18.70
C HIS A 379 -7.66 -2.70 -19.31
N LEU A 380 -8.54 -1.90 -19.92
CA LEU A 380 -9.65 -2.38 -20.73
C LEU A 380 -9.76 -1.49 -21.96
N ARG A 381 -9.79 -2.10 -23.14
CA ARG A 381 -9.97 -1.38 -24.39
C ARG A 381 -11.40 -0.85 -24.49
N ASN A 382 -11.54 0.39 -24.94
CA ASN A 382 -12.84 1.06 -25.07
C ASN A 382 -13.87 0.17 -25.78
N ASN A 383 -15.09 0.09 -25.23
CA ASN A 383 -16.25 -0.66 -25.72
C ASN A 383 -16.29 -2.18 -25.45
N LEU A 384 -15.33 -2.75 -24.71
CA LEU A 384 -15.49 -4.11 -24.18
C LEU A 384 -16.34 -4.11 -22.90
N THR A 385 -17.50 -4.75 -22.95
CA THR A 385 -18.27 -5.13 -21.76
C THR A 385 -18.11 -6.62 -21.52
N ILE A 386 -17.49 -6.99 -20.40
CA ILE A 386 -17.51 -8.37 -19.92
C ILE A 386 -18.90 -8.58 -19.31
N ASN A 387 -19.62 -9.58 -19.80
CA ASN A 387 -21.02 -9.78 -19.43
C ASN A 387 -21.11 -10.23 -17.97
N ASP A 388 -21.57 -9.35 -17.06
CA ASP A 388 -21.68 -9.63 -15.62
C ASP A 388 -22.62 -10.81 -15.29
N ASN A 389 -23.52 -11.16 -16.21
CA ASN A 389 -24.45 -12.30 -16.05
C ASN A 389 -23.74 -13.67 -16.03
N VAL A 390 -22.46 -13.71 -16.37
CA VAL A 390 -21.63 -14.91 -16.43
C VAL A 390 -21.18 -15.42 -15.04
N LEU A 391 -21.29 -14.60 -13.99
CA LEU A 391 -20.90 -14.97 -12.62
C LEU A 391 -22.06 -15.57 -11.79
N LYS A 392 -23.26 -15.67 -12.39
CA LYS A 392 -24.42 -16.31 -11.75
C LYS A 392 -24.55 -17.74 -12.28
N THR A 393 -24.94 -18.64 -11.39
CA THR A 393 -25.32 -20.05 -11.64
C THR A 393 -24.17 -21.07 -11.66
N ASN A 394 -23.81 -21.57 -10.46
CA ASN A 394 -23.76 -23.00 -10.13
C ASN A 394 -23.70 -23.11 -8.59
N SER A 395 -24.26 -24.18 -8.02
CA SER A 395 -24.16 -24.40 -6.58
C SER A 395 -22.71 -24.75 -6.22
N THR A 396 -22.27 -24.37 -5.01
CA THR A 396 -20.94 -24.76 -4.48
C THR A 396 -20.76 -26.28 -4.41
N LEU A 397 -21.86 -27.05 -4.40
CA LEU A 397 -21.87 -28.50 -4.41
C LEU A 397 -21.41 -29.06 -5.77
N ASP A 398 -21.88 -28.47 -6.88
CA ASP A 398 -21.59 -28.92 -8.24
C ASP A 398 -20.11 -28.73 -8.61
N ILE A 399 -19.50 -27.62 -8.14
CA ILE A 399 -18.08 -27.31 -8.38
C ILE A 399 -17.18 -28.37 -7.72
N LYS A 400 -17.46 -28.72 -6.46
CA LYS A 400 -16.66 -29.74 -5.73
C LYS A 400 -16.75 -31.12 -6.40
N GLN A 401 -17.92 -31.47 -6.94
CA GLN A 401 -18.10 -32.72 -7.66
C GLN A 401 -17.27 -32.74 -8.96
N LEU A 402 -17.29 -31.67 -9.74
CA LEU A 402 -16.47 -31.54 -10.96
C LEU A 402 -14.97 -31.60 -10.65
N GLN A 403 -14.52 -30.93 -9.59
CA GLN A 403 -13.12 -30.99 -9.14
C GLN A 403 -12.70 -32.41 -8.76
N LYS A 404 -13.54 -33.12 -7.99
CA LYS A 404 -13.28 -34.51 -7.61
C LYS A 404 -13.26 -35.43 -8.82
N GLN A 405 -14.20 -35.28 -9.75
CA GLN A 405 -14.24 -36.07 -10.98
C GLN A 405 -12.99 -35.86 -11.82
N TYR A 406 -12.62 -34.61 -12.09
CA TYR A 406 -11.45 -34.28 -12.89
C TYR A 406 -10.16 -34.80 -12.26
N TRP A 407 -10.04 -34.71 -10.92
CA TRP A 407 -8.91 -35.27 -10.18
C TRP A 407 -8.83 -36.80 -10.33
N ASN A 408 -9.94 -37.50 -10.14
CA ASN A 408 -10.02 -38.96 -10.31
C ASN A 408 -9.65 -39.41 -11.74
N GLU A 409 -10.08 -38.65 -12.75
CA GLU A 409 -9.67 -38.90 -14.14
C GLU A 409 -8.15 -38.81 -14.29
N ARG A 410 -7.52 -37.75 -13.75
CA ARG A 410 -6.04 -37.61 -13.79
C ARG A 410 -5.34 -38.75 -13.04
N LEU A 411 -5.84 -39.12 -11.86
CA LEU A 411 -5.28 -40.22 -11.08
C LEU A 411 -5.32 -41.56 -11.82
N THR A 412 -6.42 -41.85 -12.51
CA THR A 412 -6.56 -43.07 -13.32
C THR A 412 -5.45 -43.16 -14.38
N TYR A 413 -5.01 -42.03 -14.94
CA TYR A 413 -3.87 -41.97 -15.84
C TYR A 413 -2.52 -42.11 -15.13
N VAL A 414 -2.35 -41.54 -13.94
CA VAL A 414 -1.04 -41.41 -13.27
C VAL A 414 -0.68 -42.65 -12.43
N SER A 415 -1.64 -43.24 -11.72
CA SER A 415 -1.39 -44.34 -10.77
C SER A 415 -0.71 -45.57 -11.39
N PRO A 416 -1.06 -46.05 -12.60
CA PRO A 416 -0.35 -47.17 -13.22
C PRO A 416 1.14 -46.90 -13.45
N TRP A 417 1.50 -45.65 -13.72
CA TRP A 417 2.89 -45.27 -13.97
C TRP A 417 3.72 -45.26 -12.69
N PHE A 418 3.18 -44.78 -11.56
CA PHE A 418 3.88 -44.89 -10.28
C PHE A 418 4.22 -46.34 -9.93
N ILE A 419 3.28 -47.26 -10.14
CA ILE A 419 3.52 -48.70 -9.94
C ILE A 419 4.63 -49.20 -10.86
N ALA A 420 4.65 -48.76 -12.12
CA ALA A 420 5.70 -49.13 -13.07
C ALA A 420 7.09 -48.59 -12.63
N PHE A 421 7.16 -47.38 -12.09
CA PHE A 421 8.40 -46.77 -11.59
C PHE A 421 8.90 -47.41 -10.27
N GLN A 422 8.08 -48.15 -9.54
CA GLN A 422 8.43 -48.82 -8.29
C GLN A 422 8.98 -50.26 -8.45
N GLN A 423 9.20 -50.71 -9.70
CA GLN A 423 9.76 -52.04 -9.96
C GLN A 423 11.19 -52.17 -9.39
N LYS A 424 11.46 -53.28 -8.69
CA LYS A 424 12.79 -53.57 -8.15
C LYS A 424 13.81 -53.64 -9.29
N ASN A 425 14.95 -52.96 -9.13
CA ASN A 425 16.07 -52.91 -10.08
C ASN A 425 15.75 -52.22 -11.43
N LEU A 426 14.74 -51.35 -11.48
CA LEU A 426 14.46 -50.57 -12.69
C LEU A 426 15.62 -49.63 -13.02
N VAL A 427 16.11 -49.68 -14.27
CA VAL A 427 17.07 -48.72 -14.82
C VAL A 427 16.32 -47.79 -15.76
N TYR A 428 16.36 -46.49 -15.49
CA TYR A 428 15.64 -45.52 -16.28
C TYR A 428 16.26 -45.35 -17.67
N GLN A 429 15.40 -45.22 -18.67
CA GLN A 429 15.72 -45.13 -20.09
C GLN A 429 14.98 -43.94 -20.71
N SER A 430 15.38 -43.49 -21.89
CA SER A 430 14.78 -42.32 -22.56
C SER A 430 13.25 -42.42 -22.73
N GLY A 431 12.68 -43.62 -22.92
CA GLY A 431 11.23 -43.81 -22.97
C GLY A 431 10.50 -43.43 -21.67
N HIS A 432 11.16 -43.60 -20.52
CA HIS A 432 10.63 -43.22 -19.22
C HIS A 432 10.49 -41.70 -19.05
N ILE A 433 11.21 -40.90 -19.84
CA ILE A 433 11.07 -39.43 -19.84
C ILE A 433 9.66 -39.03 -20.29
N LEU A 434 9.10 -39.72 -21.29
CA LEU A 434 7.73 -39.46 -21.78
C LEU A 434 6.69 -39.77 -20.69
N LEU A 435 6.90 -40.84 -19.93
CA LEU A 435 6.03 -41.23 -18.84
C LEU A 435 6.09 -40.21 -17.68
N LEU A 436 7.30 -39.85 -17.24
CA LEU A 436 7.49 -38.82 -16.20
C LEU A 436 6.93 -37.46 -16.62
N LYS A 437 7.12 -37.08 -17.88
CA LYS A 437 6.55 -35.86 -18.46
C LYS A 437 5.02 -35.87 -18.37
N SER A 438 4.40 -36.98 -18.78
CA SER A 438 2.95 -37.15 -18.72
C SER A 438 2.43 -37.11 -17.27
N MET A 439 3.11 -37.82 -16.35
CA MET A 439 2.76 -37.80 -14.92
C MET A 439 2.81 -36.39 -14.36
N PHE A 440 3.92 -35.67 -14.56
CA PHE A 440 4.07 -34.29 -14.11
C PHE A 440 2.95 -33.39 -14.67
N GLN A 441 2.67 -33.48 -15.97
CA GLN A 441 1.62 -32.70 -16.61
C GLN A 441 0.25 -32.97 -15.99
N HIS A 442 -0.14 -34.23 -15.84
CA HIS A 442 -1.44 -34.58 -15.29
C HIS A 442 -1.61 -34.21 -13.81
N LEU A 443 -0.55 -34.34 -13.01
CA LEU A 443 -0.55 -33.95 -11.60
C LEU A 443 -0.73 -32.44 -11.44
N VAL A 444 0.06 -31.63 -12.15
CA VAL A 444 -0.04 -30.16 -12.08
C VAL A 444 -1.39 -29.68 -12.60
N LEU A 445 -1.88 -30.24 -13.71
CA LEU A 445 -3.21 -29.90 -14.24
C LEU A 445 -4.33 -30.27 -13.26
N GLY A 446 -4.21 -31.42 -12.59
CA GLY A 446 -5.17 -31.85 -11.58
C GLY A 446 -5.20 -30.91 -10.39
N LEU A 447 -4.04 -30.55 -9.86
CA LEU A 447 -3.88 -29.59 -8.75
C LEU A 447 -4.43 -28.20 -9.10
N LEU A 448 -4.08 -27.67 -10.28
CA LEU A 448 -4.59 -26.36 -10.74
C LEU A 448 -6.11 -26.34 -10.85
N TYR A 449 -6.73 -27.42 -11.34
CA TYR A 449 -8.18 -27.50 -11.43
C TYR A 449 -8.84 -27.70 -10.06
N GLN A 450 -8.25 -28.53 -9.19
CA GLN A 450 -8.76 -28.80 -7.85
C GLN A 450 -8.73 -27.55 -6.96
N LYS A 451 -7.70 -26.71 -7.06
CA LYS A 451 -7.51 -25.56 -6.18
C LYS A 451 -8.04 -24.25 -6.77
N VAL A 452 -7.86 -24.04 -8.07
CA VAL A 452 -8.17 -22.76 -8.74
C VAL A 452 -9.22 -22.90 -9.86
N GLN A 453 -9.64 -24.13 -10.17
CA GLN A 453 -10.57 -24.43 -11.26
C GLN A 453 -10.10 -23.85 -12.60
N TYR A 454 -8.82 -24.05 -12.92
CA TYR A 454 -8.23 -23.56 -14.16
C TYR A 454 -7.41 -24.64 -14.87
N VAL A 455 -7.52 -24.69 -16.19
CA VAL A 455 -6.72 -25.56 -17.07
C VAL A 455 -6.19 -24.72 -18.24
N PRO A 456 -4.86 -24.62 -18.43
CA PRO A 456 -4.27 -23.85 -19.52
C PRO A 456 -4.43 -24.54 -20.88
N ALA A 457 -4.39 -23.74 -21.95
CA ALA A 457 -4.40 -24.24 -23.32
C ALA A 457 -3.07 -24.89 -23.76
N MET A 458 -1.98 -24.62 -23.03
CA MET A 458 -0.64 -25.19 -23.27
C MET A 458 -0.12 -25.84 -21.99
N TYR A 459 0.49 -27.02 -22.13
CA TYR A 459 0.92 -27.87 -21.01
C TYR A 459 2.42 -28.22 -21.10
N SER A 460 3.26 -27.32 -21.62
CA SER A 460 4.71 -27.53 -21.53
C SER A 460 5.13 -27.58 -20.05
N CYS A 461 6.08 -28.44 -19.70
CA CYS A 461 6.44 -28.62 -18.29
C CYS A 461 6.99 -27.33 -17.68
N LYS A 462 7.71 -26.53 -18.47
CA LYS A 462 8.19 -25.21 -18.06
C LYS A 462 7.03 -24.26 -17.71
N TYR A 463 6.02 -24.18 -18.57
CA TYR A 463 4.87 -23.30 -18.34
C TYR A 463 4.00 -23.80 -17.18
N LEU A 464 3.80 -25.11 -17.06
CA LEU A 464 3.09 -25.70 -15.92
C LEU A 464 3.80 -25.46 -14.59
N MET A 465 5.13 -25.52 -14.56
CA MET A 465 5.91 -25.17 -13.38
C MET A 465 5.71 -23.70 -12.98
N GLN A 466 5.72 -22.79 -13.95
CA GLN A 466 5.44 -21.37 -13.70
C GLN A 466 4.00 -21.12 -13.22
N LEU A 467 3.02 -21.88 -13.74
CA LEU A 467 1.64 -21.84 -13.25
C LEU A 467 1.54 -22.34 -11.81
N LEU A 468 2.24 -23.42 -11.48
CA LEU A 468 2.29 -23.96 -10.12
C LEU A 468 2.86 -22.92 -9.15
N GLU A 469 3.97 -22.28 -9.51
CA GLU A 469 4.59 -21.21 -8.72
C GLU A 469 3.64 -20.00 -8.56
N ALA A 470 2.94 -19.60 -9.62
CA ALA A 470 2.11 -18.40 -9.63
C ALA A 470 0.76 -18.56 -8.91
N PHE A 471 0.13 -19.73 -9.04
CA PHE A 471 -1.22 -19.98 -8.54
C PHE A 471 -1.27 -20.85 -7.29
N LEU A 472 -0.23 -21.65 -7.03
CA LEU A 472 -0.16 -22.58 -5.90
C LEU A 472 1.20 -22.49 -5.20
N PRO A 473 1.61 -21.29 -4.71
CA PRO A 473 2.92 -21.08 -4.11
C PRO A 473 3.17 -22.02 -2.92
N GLU A 474 2.13 -22.29 -2.12
CA GLU A 474 2.18 -23.23 -0.99
C GLU A 474 2.59 -24.65 -1.43
N VAL A 475 2.05 -25.12 -2.55
CA VAL A 475 2.37 -26.43 -3.12
C VAL A 475 3.76 -26.42 -3.72
N TYR A 476 4.08 -25.34 -4.44
CA TYR A 476 5.38 -25.13 -5.06
C TYR A 476 6.50 -25.17 -4.02
N ASP A 477 6.40 -24.39 -2.94
CA ASP A 477 7.41 -24.27 -1.90
C ASP A 477 7.66 -25.60 -1.16
N VAL A 478 6.61 -26.42 -0.98
CA VAL A 478 6.72 -27.74 -0.33
C VAL A 478 7.30 -28.80 -1.27
N CYS A 479 6.86 -28.80 -2.53
CA CYS A 479 7.20 -29.87 -3.47
C CYS A 479 8.53 -29.63 -4.20
N VAL A 480 8.89 -28.37 -4.40
CA VAL A 480 9.97 -27.94 -5.29
C VAL A 480 11.16 -27.43 -4.47
N GLN A 481 12.25 -28.19 -4.44
CA GLN A 481 13.53 -27.70 -3.92
C GLN A 481 14.23 -26.89 -5.03
N THR A 482 14.58 -25.63 -4.73
CA THR A 482 15.05 -24.64 -5.72
C THR A 482 16.26 -25.07 -6.54
N ASP A 483 17.12 -25.93 -6.01
CA ASP A 483 18.38 -26.33 -6.67
C ASP A 483 18.17 -27.40 -7.77
N ASP A 484 17.04 -28.11 -7.76
CA ASP A 484 16.78 -29.24 -8.65
C ASP A 484 15.86 -28.91 -9.84
N VAL A 485 15.16 -27.78 -9.80
CA VAL A 485 14.12 -27.41 -10.78
C VAL A 485 14.64 -27.39 -12.21
N LYS A 486 15.84 -26.82 -12.39
CA LYS A 486 16.45 -26.71 -13.71
C LYS A 486 16.76 -28.08 -14.31
N GLN A 487 17.37 -28.97 -13.52
CA GLN A 487 17.72 -30.34 -13.95
C GLN A 487 16.46 -31.15 -14.29
N ILE A 488 15.42 -31.05 -13.45
CA ILE A 488 14.13 -31.70 -13.69
C ILE A 488 13.49 -31.18 -14.98
N LEU A 489 13.43 -29.86 -15.17
CA LEU A 489 12.84 -29.28 -16.38
C LEU A 489 13.65 -29.59 -17.64
N ASP A 490 14.99 -29.61 -17.57
CA ASP A 490 15.85 -30.00 -18.69
C ASP A 490 15.58 -31.45 -19.11
N LEU A 491 15.42 -32.37 -18.14
CA LEU A 491 15.03 -33.75 -18.40
C LEU A 491 13.63 -33.84 -19.04
N LEU A 492 12.61 -33.22 -18.43
CA LEU A 492 11.22 -33.33 -18.89
C LEU A 492 10.97 -32.64 -20.25
N ASN A 493 11.82 -31.67 -20.63
CA ASN A 493 11.76 -31.00 -21.93
C ASN A 493 12.69 -31.64 -22.97
N THR A 494 13.38 -32.73 -22.64
CA THR A 494 14.21 -33.46 -23.61
C THR A 494 13.39 -33.87 -24.83
N SER A 495 13.84 -33.47 -26.02
CA SER A 495 13.21 -33.83 -27.29
C SER A 495 13.47 -35.30 -27.61
N MET A 496 12.40 -36.09 -27.76
CA MET A 496 12.49 -37.48 -28.18
C MET A 496 12.45 -37.55 -29.71
N SER A 497 13.40 -38.27 -30.32
CA SER A 497 13.33 -38.58 -31.75
C SER A 497 12.35 -39.74 -31.98
N PHE A 498 11.33 -39.50 -32.80
CA PHE A 498 10.34 -40.52 -33.18
C PHE A 498 10.81 -41.39 -34.37
N TYR A 499 11.94 -41.04 -34.98
CA TYR A 499 12.60 -41.84 -36.01
C TYR A 499 13.83 -42.57 -35.44
N PRO A 500 14.11 -43.81 -35.88
CA PRO A 500 15.36 -44.49 -35.55
C PRO A 500 16.53 -43.63 -36.02
N ARG A 501 17.49 -43.35 -35.12
CA ARG A 501 18.73 -42.66 -35.51
C ARG A 501 19.63 -43.68 -36.20
N SER A 502 20.16 -43.33 -37.38
CA SER A 502 21.12 -44.19 -38.10
C SER A 502 22.43 -44.31 -37.35
N ASP A 503 22.88 -43.24 -36.68
CA ASP A 503 24.19 -43.16 -36.05
C ASP A 503 24.11 -42.37 -34.74
N GLY A 504 24.51 -43.00 -33.63
CA GLY A 504 24.51 -42.41 -32.29
C GLY A 504 23.52 -43.10 -31.35
N GLY A 505 24.05 -43.78 -30.33
CA GLY A 505 23.26 -44.42 -29.29
C GLY A 505 22.27 -43.45 -28.62
N LEU A 506 21.32 -44.02 -27.87
CA LEU A 506 20.39 -43.22 -27.09
C LEU A 506 21.15 -42.26 -26.16
N PRO A 507 20.70 -41.00 -26.00
CA PRO A 507 21.32 -40.07 -25.06
C PRO A 507 21.39 -40.71 -23.67
N THR A 508 22.59 -40.76 -23.11
CA THR A 508 22.79 -41.23 -21.74
C THR A 508 22.31 -40.14 -20.79
N HIS A 509 21.32 -40.50 -19.97
CA HIS A 509 20.71 -39.61 -19.00
C HIS A 509 21.12 -40.03 -17.59
N ASN A 510 21.35 -39.05 -16.72
CA ASN A 510 21.71 -39.29 -15.34
C ASN A 510 20.51 -39.89 -14.59
N GLN A 511 20.71 -41.06 -13.97
CA GLN A 511 19.67 -41.73 -13.17
C GLN A 511 19.20 -40.86 -12.00
N LEU A 512 20.08 -39.99 -11.47
CA LEU A 512 19.73 -39.04 -10.42
C LEU A 512 18.64 -38.05 -10.88
N ASP A 513 18.68 -37.58 -12.12
CA ASP A 513 17.72 -36.61 -12.64
C ASP A 513 16.32 -37.24 -12.77
N PHE A 514 16.25 -38.51 -13.15
CA PHE A 514 15.00 -39.29 -13.13
C PHE A 514 14.45 -39.45 -11.73
N THR A 515 15.30 -39.80 -10.76
CA THR A 515 14.90 -39.95 -9.35
C THR A 515 14.37 -38.62 -8.80
N LYS A 516 15.03 -37.50 -9.12
CA LYS A 516 14.57 -36.14 -8.74
C LYS A 516 13.20 -35.81 -9.36
N ALA A 517 13.03 -36.08 -10.66
CA ALA A 517 11.76 -35.85 -11.35
C ALA A 517 10.62 -36.74 -10.83
N LEU A 518 10.91 -38.02 -10.54
CA LEU A 518 9.95 -38.94 -9.93
C LEU A 518 9.58 -38.49 -8.52
N CYS A 519 10.56 -38.13 -7.68
CA CYS A 519 10.34 -37.62 -6.33
C CYS A 519 9.45 -36.36 -6.34
N LEU A 520 9.65 -35.44 -7.29
CA LEU A 520 8.75 -34.30 -7.48
C LEU A 520 7.32 -34.75 -7.80
N CYS A 521 7.15 -35.72 -8.71
CA CYS A 521 5.82 -36.25 -9.04
C CYS A 521 5.17 -36.92 -7.81
N GLU A 522 5.92 -37.69 -7.01
CA GLU A 522 5.41 -38.30 -5.78
C GLU A 522 4.96 -37.25 -4.76
N LYS A 523 5.75 -36.18 -4.56
CA LYS A 523 5.36 -35.07 -3.68
C LYS A 523 4.08 -34.38 -4.15
N LEU A 524 3.96 -34.09 -5.44
CA LEU A 524 2.76 -33.48 -6.03
C LEU A 524 1.54 -34.41 -5.89
N TYR A 525 1.72 -35.72 -6.09
CA TYR A 525 0.68 -36.72 -5.93
C TYR A 525 0.17 -36.78 -4.48
N ASN A 526 1.09 -36.82 -3.50
CA ASN A 526 0.75 -36.89 -2.09
C ASN A 526 0.03 -35.62 -1.62
N HIS A 527 0.47 -34.45 -2.09
CA HIS A 527 -0.14 -33.17 -1.72
C HIS A 527 -1.54 -32.97 -2.32
N ALA A 528 -1.86 -33.68 -3.40
CA ALA A 528 -3.19 -33.67 -4.00
C ALA A 528 -4.15 -34.68 -3.36
N ALA A 529 -3.63 -35.66 -2.61
CA ALA A 529 -4.41 -36.64 -1.86
C ALA A 529 -4.89 -36.13 -0.48
N THR A 530 -4.33 -35.01 -0.02
CA THR A 530 -4.74 -34.24 1.18
C THR A 530 -5.62 -33.07 0.81
#